data_AF-A0A922LRJ2-F1
#
_entry.id   AF-A0A922LRJ2-F1
#
_cell.length_a   1.000
_cell.length_b   1.000
_cell.length_c   1.000
_cell.angle_alpha   90.00
_cell.angle_beta   90.00
_cell.angle_gamma   90.00
#
_symmetry.space_group_name_H-M   'P 1'
#
loop_
_entity.id
_entity.type
_entity.pdbx_description
1 polymer ?
#
loop_
_entity_poly.entity_id
_entity_poly.type
_entity_poly.pdbx_seq_one_letter_code
_entity_poly.pdbx_strand_id
1 'polypeptide(L)'
;MLLLWIYPMNLLRFVVIDFFVADCSEAILPQVLPSGVLYDLVSCQFALHYAFESIAQARRILSNISSLLQENGFFIATIPNAYELLRRATEALNKHVEKQVSESDIKEIKFGNPVYSVTFPKASFSISRTTTQTEDAVELTFPLFGAKYNFFLDGVVNCPEFVVYPPLLDRLAADYGLVPVHEPISFANNFYSTLRSRSSPQDPKDLLKRMEALEPWHKSNNYPCSNDDEYIHLIDHQNSLRNNSCSYGTLSKSDWEVTSMYSLLAYKKKNE
;
A
#
# COMPACT_ATOMS: atom_id res chain seq x y z
N MET A 1 16.07 -38.38 49.95
CA MET A 1 15.85 -38.63 48.51
C MET A 1 14.96 -37.50 47.98
N LEU A 2 15.58 -36.39 47.56
CA LEU A 2 14.88 -35.28 46.91
C LEU A 2 15.48 -35.14 45.51
N LEU A 3 14.65 -35.42 44.51
CA LEU A 3 14.99 -35.39 43.10
C LEU A 3 15.19 -33.95 42.63
N LEU A 4 16.36 -33.70 42.04
CA LEU A 4 16.65 -32.58 41.16
C LEU A 4 15.65 -32.56 39.99
N TRP A 5 14.97 -31.44 39.80
CA TRP A 5 14.46 -31.03 38.48
C TRP A 5 15.17 -29.74 38.10
N ILE A 6 16.34 -29.87 37.49
CA ILE A 6 16.94 -28.80 36.70
C ILE A 6 16.21 -28.84 35.35
N TYR A 7 15.19 -28.02 35.19
CA TYR A 7 14.77 -27.63 33.85
C TYR A 7 15.88 -26.73 33.28
N PRO A 8 16.49 -27.06 32.12
CA PRO A 8 17.23 -26.06 31.40
C PRO A 8 16.18 -25.09 30.83
N MET A 9 15.94 -24.00 31.54
CA MET A 9 15.33 -22.78 31.01
C MET A 9 16.28 -22.21 29.95
N ASN A 10 16.26 -22.81 28.76
CA ASN A 10 17.06 -22.38 27.63
C ASN A 10 16.29 -21.35 26.80
N LEU A 11 16.91 -20.17 26.74
CA LEU A 11 16.73 -19.06 25.81
C LEU A 11 15.51 -18.13 26.01
N LEU A 12 15.68 -17.19 26.94
CA LEU A 12 15.29 -15.81 26.66
C LEU A 12 16.07 -15.36 25.41
N ARG A 13 15.43 -15.36 24.23
CA ARG A 13 15.97 -14.68 23.05
C ARG A 13 15.83 -13.18 23.28
N PHE A 14 16.92 -12.53 23.68
CA PHE A 14 16.98 -11.08 23.66
C PHE A 14 17.12 -10.62 22.22
N VAL A 15 16.21 -9.74 21.78
CA VAL A 15 16.36 -9.00 20.53
C VAL A 15 17.05 -7.69 20.87
N VAL A 16 18.19 -7.42 20.24
CA VAL A 16 18.85 -6.12 20.32
C VAL A 16 18.12 -5.18 19.36
N ILE A 17 17.84 -3.96 19.82
CA ILE A 17 17.15 -2.94 19.04
C ILE A 17 18.07 -1.74 18.95
N ASP A 18 18.37 -1.33 17.71
CA ASP A 18 19.15 -0.15 17.40
C ASP A 18 18.28 0.87 16.66
N PHE A 19 18.47 2.15 16.96
CA PHE A 19 17.72 3.25 16.37
C PHE A 19 18.66 4.17 15.59
N PHE A 20 18.33 4.41 14.33
CA PHE A 20 19.14 5.21 13.41
C PHE A 20 18.28 6.30 12.77
N VAL A 21 18.86 7.49 12.61
CA VAL A 21 18.24 8.60 11.88
C VAL A 21 19.03 8.81 10.60
N ALA A 22 18.40 8.56 9.45
CA ALA A 22 18.99 8.72 8.13
C ALA A 22 17.90 8.99 7.09
N ASP A 23 18.30 9.68 6.01
CA ASP A 23 17.55 9.64 4.76
C ASP A 23 17.96 8.39 3.98
N CYS A 24 17.05 7.42 3.91
CA CYS A 24 17.30 6.15 3.22
C CYS A 24 17.34 6.31 1.68
N SER A 25 16.97 7.47 1.14
CA SER A 25 17.10 7.82 -0.28
C SER A 25 18.43 8.51 -0.61
N GLU A 26 19.29 8.70 0.39
CA GLU A 26 20.66 9.23 0.29
C GLU A 26 21.72 8.17 0.66
N ALA A 27 23.00 8.48 0.48
CA ALA A 27 24.07 7.60 0.95
C ALA A 27 24.09 7.52 2.48
N ILE A 28 23.90 6.33 3.04
CA ILE A 28 23.95 6.12 4.49
C ILE A 28 25.43 6.06 4.93
N LEU A 29 25.82 6.98 5.81
CA LEU A 29 27.19 7.02 6.32
C LEU A 29 27.48 5.81 7.23
N PRO A 30 28.69 5.22 7.19
CA PRO A 30 29.06 4.10 8.06
C PRO A 30 28.95 4.40 9.57
N GLN A 31 28.95 5.69 9.93
CA GLN A 31 28.76 6.16 11.30
C GLN A 31 27.31 6.02 11.78
N VAL A 32 26.36 6.02 10.84
CA VAL A 32 24.94 5.84 11.13
C VAL A 32 24.62 4.35 11.13
N LEU A 33 24.99 3.63 10.08
CA LEU A 33 24.71 2.20 9.98
C LEU A 33 26.03 1.42 9.87
N PRO A 34 26.42 0.66 10.92
CA PRO A 34 27.68 -0.07 10.92
C PRO A 34 27.80 -1.02 9.74
N SER A 35 28.94 -1.01 9.06
CA SER A 35 29.20 -1.90 7.93
C SER A 35 29.34 -3.35 8.40
N GLY A 36 28.90 -4.30 7.56
CA GLY A 36 29.08 -5.74 7.77
C GLY A 36 27.94 -6.45 8.49
N VAL A 37 26.89 -5.73 8.92
CA VAL A 37 25.65 -6.34 9.41
C VAL A 37 24.72 -6.58 8.22
N LEU A 38 24.26 -7.82 8.07
CA LEU A 38 23.27 -8.23 7.09
C LEU A 38 22.01 -8.75 7.80
N TYR A 39 20.87 -8.54 7.16
CA TYR A 39 19.56 -8.87 7.70
C TYR A 39 18.86 -9.91 6.81
N ASP A 40 18.11 -10.82 7.43
CA ASP A 40 17.23 -11.75 6.72
C ASP A 40 16.05 -11.04 6.04
N LEU A 41 15.62 -9.90 6.60
CA LEU A 41 14.43 -9.15 6.19
C LEU A 41 14.67 -7.65 6.28
N VAL A 42 14.31 -6.94 5.21
CA VAL A 42 14.13 -5.48 5.21
C VAL A 42 12.66 -5.19 4.99
N SER A 43 12.06 -4.37 5.86
CA SER A 43 10.64 -4.02 5.81
C SER A 43 10.47 -2.52 5.59
N CYS A 44 9.80 -2.12 4.51
CA CYS A 44 9.53 -0.72 4.18
C CYS A 44 8.01 -0.49 4.07
N GLN A 45 7.39 -0.15 5.19
CA GLN A 45 5.94 0.04 5.25
C GLN A 45 5.60 1.51 4.99
N PHE A 46 4.80 1.76 3.94
CA PHE A 46 4.29 3.09 3.58
C PHE A 46 5.36 4.18 3.44
N ALA A 47 6.55 3.83 2.92
CA ALA A 47 7.64 4.79 2.79
C ALA A 47 8.41 4.75 1.45
N LEU A 48 8.36 3.64 0.70
CA LEU A 48 9.18 3.49 -0.51
C LEU A 48 8.87 4.56 -1.58
N HIS A 49 7.61 4.98 -1.68
CA HIS A 49 7.15 5.95 -2.66
C HIS A 49 7.74 7.36 -2.48
N TYR A 50 8.21 7.72 -1.29
CA TYR A 50 8.89 9.01 -1.09
C TYR A 50 10.20 9.12 -1.87
N ALA A 51 10.88 8.00 -2.12
CA ALA A 51 12.14 7.97 -2.88
C ALA A 51 11.95 8.07 -4.40
N PHE A 52 10.72 8.08 -4.91
CA PHE A 52 10.42 8.13 -6.36
C PHE A 52 10.30 9.57 -6.92
N GLU A 53 10.71 10.57 -6.14
CA GLU A 53 10.90 11.94 -6.62
C GLU A 53 11.87 12.01 -7.80
N SER A 54 12.98 11.27 -7.73
CA SER A 54 13.98 11.20 -8.79
C SER A 54 14.52 9.78 -8.96
N ILE A 55 15.08 9.50 -10.13
CA ILE A 55 15.77 8.22 -10.40
C ILE A 55 16.96 8.01 -9.45
N ALA A 56 17.65 9.09 -9.04
CA ALA A 56 18.81 9.00 -8.16
C ALA A 56 18.41 8.50 -6.76
N GLN A 57 17.34 9.07 -6.19
CA GLN A 57 16.78 8.65 -4.90
C GLN A 57 16.23 7.22 -4.98
N ALA A 58 15.48 6.87 -6.04
CA ALA A 58 14.92 5.53 -6.21
C ALA A 58 16.01 4.45 -6.32
N ARG A 59 17.09 4.73 -7.08
CA ARG A 59 18.26 3.85 -7.17
C ARG A 59 18.99 3.75 -5.83
N ARG A 60 19.13 4.86 -5.12
CA ARG A 60 19.83 4.90 -3.84
C ARG A 60 19.13 4.07 -2.78
N ILE A 61 17.82 4.21 -2.62
CA ILE A 61 17.07 3.42 -1.63
C ILE A 61 17.14 1.92 -1.92
N LEU A 62 17.04 1.52 -3.20
CA LEU A 62 17.17 0.11 -3.60
C LEU A 62 18.58 -0.43 -3.36
N SER A 63 19.61 0.38 -3.63
CA SER A 63 20.99 0.04 -3.29
C SER A 63 21.17 -0.16 -1.79
N ASN A 64 20.63 0.75 -0.96
CA ASN A 64 20.70 0.65 0.49
C ASN A 64 19.99 -0.62 0.98
N ILE A 65 18.75 -0.86 0.55
CA ILE A 65 17.97 -2.07 0.87
C ILE A 65 18.76 -3.34 0.51
N SER A 66 19.26 -3.43 -0.73
CA SER A 66 20.00 -4.60 -1.16
C SER A 66 21.29 -4.78 -0.37
N SER A 67 22.03 -3.72 -0.08
CA SER A 67 23.28 -3.81 0.70
C SER A 67 23.08 -4.34 2.13
N LEU A 68 21.89 -4.16 2.69
CA LEU A 68 21.54 -4.62 4.03
C LEU A 68 21.01 -6.05 4.05
N LEU A 69 20.62 -6.60 2.90
CA LEU A 69 20.11 -7.97 2.84
C LEU A 69 21.25 -8.97 2.67
N GLN A 70 21.18 -10.04 3.44
CA GLN A 70 21.94 -11.26 3.10
C GLN A 70 21.37 -11.92 1.84
N GLU A 71 22.14 -12.81 1.24
CA GLU A 71 21.67 -13.67 0.16
C GLU A 71 20.41 -14.43 0.60
N ASN A 72 19.45 -14.59 -0.31
CA ASN A 72 18.14 -15.17 -0.02
C ASN A 72 17.26 -14.42 0.99
N GLY A 73 17.73 -13.29 1.53
CA GLY A 73 16.92 -12.39 2.35
C GLY A 73 15.77 -11.76 1.56
N PHE A 74 14.77 -11.25 2.28
CA PHE A 74 13.56 -10.68 1.71
C PHE A 74 13.47 -9.18 1.91
N PHE A 75 13.04 -8.47 0.88
CA PHE A 75 12.56 -7.10 0.99
C PHE A 75 11.04 -7.10 0.84
N ILE A 76 10.32 -6.58 1.84
CA ILE A 76 8.86 -6.42 1.78
C ILE A 76 8.48 -4.95 1.90
N ALA A 77 7.43 -4.54 1.18
CA ALA A 77 6.94 -3.18 1.24
C ALA A 77 5.43 -3.07 1.01
N THR A 78 4.85 -2.01 1.57
CA THR A 78 3.51 -1.52 1.19
C THR A 78 3.65 -0.21 0.43
N ILE A 79 3.05 -0.14 -0.76
CA ILE A 79 3.08 1.05 -1.60
C ILE A 79 1.69 1.40 -2.12
N PRO A 80 1.42 2.68 -2.42
CA PRO A 80 0.27 3.07 -3.22
C PRO A 80 0.25 2.34 -4.56
N ASN A 81 -0.92 1.84 -4.94
CA ASN A 81 -1.16 1.12 -6.17
C ASN A 81 -1.31 2.10 -7.32
N ALA A 82 -0.27 2.21 -8.15
CA ALA A 82 -0.26 3.12 -9.30
C ALA A 82 -1.44 2.92 -10.25
N TYR A 83 -1.93 1.68 -10.44
CA TYR A 83 -3.05 1.41 -11.34
C TYR A 83 -4.36 1.98 -10.78
N GLU A 84 -4.60 1.86 -9.48
CA GLU A 84 -5.76 2.45 -8.83
C GLU A 84 -5.68 3.97 -8.79
N LEU A 85 -4.50 4.54 -8.54
CA LEU A 85 -4.28 5.99 -8.61
C LEU A 85 -4.60 6.53 -10.02
N LEU A 86 -4.07 5.90 -11.07
CA LEU A 86 -4.32 6.29 -12.45
C LEU A 86 -5.79 6.12 -12.82
N ARG A 87 -6.42 4.99 -12.47
CA ARG A 87 -7.85 4.75 -12.74
C ARG A 87 -8.72 5.88 -12.17
N ARG A 88 -8.55 6.20 -10.88
CA ARG A 88 -9.33 7.25 -10.20
C ARG A 88 -9.00 8.65 -10.71
N ALA A 89 -7.74 8.92 -11.08
CA ALA A 89 -7.34 10.18 -11.71
C ALA A 89 -7.99 10.37 -13.09
N THR A 90 -8.04 9.32 -13.91
CA THR A 90 -8.70 9.34 -15.23
C THR A 90 -10.22 9.52 -15.08
N GLU A 91 -10.86 8.86 -14.12
CA GLU A 91 -12.28 9.08 -13.82
C GLU A 91 -12.57 10.52 -13.38
N ALA A 92 -11.69 11.12 -12.58
CA ALA A 92 -11.79 12.52 -12.20
C ALA A 92 -11.60 13.47 -13.41
N LEU A 93 -10.65 13.16 -14.30
CA LEU A 93 -10.44 13.90 -15.55
C LEU A 93 -11.68 13.87 -16.46
N ASN A 94 -12.27 12.70 -16.66
CA ASN A 94 -13.47 12.55 -17.51
C ASN A 94 -14.63 13.43 -17.01
N LYS A 95 -14.81 13.55 -15.70
CA LYS A 95 -15.81 14.46 -15.11
C LYS A 95 -15.53 15.94 -15.39
N HIS A 96 -14.26 16.34 -15.56
CA HIS A 96 -13.92 17.71 -15.99
C HIS A 96 -14.26 17.93 -17.47
N VAL A 97 -13.98 16.95 -18.32
CA VAL A 97 -14.27 16.99 -19.75
C VAL A 97 -15.78 17.05 -20.03
N GLU A 98 -16.58 16.25 -19.31
CA GLU A 98 -18.05 16.28 -19.39
C GLU A 98 -18.62 17.66 -19.03
N LYS A 99 -17.98 18.36 -18.10
CA LYS A 99 -18.34 19.74 -17.71
C LYS A 99 -17.83 20.81 -18.69
N GLN A 100 -17.34 20.40 -19.87
CA GLN A 100 -16.83 21.27 -20.93
C GLN A 100 -15.69 22.19 -20.46
N VAL A 101 -14.88 21.74 -19.49
CA VAL A 101 -13.69 22.47 -19.07
C VAL A 101 -12.58 22.23 -20.09
N SER A 102 -11.99 23.30 -20.62
CA SER A 102 -10.83 23.18 -21.51
C SER A 102 -9.66 22.52 -20.78
N GLU A 103 -8.91 21.65 -21.47
CA GLU A 103 -7.73 20.96 -20.92
C GLU A 103 -6.64 21.92 -20.43
N SER A 104 -6.57 23.11 -21.04
CA SER A 104 -5.70 24.21 -20.63
C SER A 104 -6.01 24.73 -19.23
N ASP A 105 -7.27 24.59 -18.80
CA ASP A 105 -7.78 25.20 -17.58
C ASP A 105 -7.74 24.22 -16.40
N ILE A 106 -7.45 22.93 -16.67
CA ILE A 106 -7.27 21.91 -15.64
C ILE A 106 -5.92 22.12 -14.96
N LYS A 107 -5.97 22.70 -13.75
CA LYS A 107 -4.79 23.00 -12.90
C LYS A 107 -4.40 21.86 -11.96
N GLU A 108 -5.34 20.97 -11.65
CA GLU A 108 -5.15 19.81 -10.82
C GLU A 108 -6.18 18.73 -11.15
N ILE A 109 -5.86 17.50 -10.80
CA ILE A 109 -6.80 16.38 -10.81
C ILE A 109 -6.94 15.92 -9.36
N LYS A 110 -8.15 16.00 -8.83
CA LYS A 110 -8.45 15.64 -7.44
C LYS A 110 -9.53 14.59 -7.36
N PHE A 111 -9.31 13.59 -6.53
CA PHE A 111 -10.31 12.58 -6.17
C PHE A 111 -10.16 12.19 -4.70
N GLY A 112 -11.17 11.54 -4.16
CA GLY A 112 -11.23 11.17 -2.76
C GLY A 112 -12.65 10.99 -2.28
N ASN A 113 -12.78 10.86 -0.97
CA ASN A 113 -14.03 10.79 -0.24
C ASN A 113 -13.89 11.63 1.05
N PRO A 114 -14.84 11.59 2.00
CA PRO A 114 -14.72 12.38 3.23
C PRO A 114 -13.48 12.07 4.09
N VAL A 115 -12.92 10.85 3.99
CA VAL A 115 -11.80 10.37 4.83
C VAL A 115 -10.43 10.65 4.20
N TYR A 116 -10.35 10.68 2.86
CA TYR A 116 -9.08 10.92 2.17
C TYR A 116 -9.22 11.77 0.91
N SER A 117 -8.12 12.41 0.49
CA SER A 117 -8.03 12.96 -0.86
C SER A 117 -6.63 12.81 -1.47
N VAL A 118 -6.61 12.61 -2.78
CA VAL A 118 -5.42 12.62 -3.62
C VAL A 118 -5.53 13.79 -4.59
N THR A 119 -4.49 14.62 -4.65
CA THR A 119 -4.43 15.76 -5.56
C THR A 119 -3.16 15.72 -6.40
N PHE A 120 -3.31 15.55 -7.71
CA PHE A 120 -2.23 15.67 -8.69
C PHE A 120 -2.17 17.11 -9.20
N PRO A 121 -1.08 17.87 -8.94
CA PRO A 121 -0.90 19.19 -9.53
C PRO A 121 -0.60 19.08 -11.03
N LYS A 122 -0.86 20.15 -11.80
CA LYS A 122 -0.64 20.18 -13.26
C LYS A 122 0.76 19.71 -13.70
N ALA A 123 1.79 20.01 -12.92
CA ALA A 123 3.16 19.63 -13.23
C ALA A 123 3.40 18.10 -13.21
N SER A 124 2.51 17.33 -12.60
CA SER A 124 2.67 15.89 -12.43
C SER A 124 2.12 15.06 -13.58
N PHE A 125 1.38 15.64 -14.53
CA PHE A 125 0.71 14.89 -15.58
C PHE A 125 0.64 15.65 -16.90
N SER A 126 0.46 14.89 -17.99
CA SER A 126 0.14 15.42 -19.31
C SER A 126 -1.18 14.82 -19.80
N ILE A 127 -1.95 15.62 -20.53
CA ILE A 127 -3.21 15.21 -21.14
C ILE A 127 -2.99 15.14 -22.65
N SER A 128 -3.33 14.00 -23.25
CA SER A 128 -3.32 13.82 -24.71
C SER A 128 -4.72 13.43 -25.20
N ARG A 129 -5.12 13.94 -26.36
CA ARG A 129 -6.32 13.47 -27.06
C ARG A 129 -5.94 12.37 -28.03
N THR A 130 -6.63 11.24 -27.93
CA THR A 130 -6.53 10.15 -28.88
C THR A 130 -7.85 10.06 -29.62
N THR A 131 -7.86 10.52 -30.87
CA THR A 131 -9.01 10.37 -31.77
C THR A 131 -8.94 8.99 -32.39
N THR A 132 -9.79 8.08 -31.92
CA THR A 132 -10.04 6.82 -32.62
C THR A 132 -11.26 6.97 -33.52
N GLN A 133 -11.44 6.06 -34.49
CA GLN A 133 -12.57 6.12 -35.45
C GLN A 133 -13.96 6.09 -34.79
N THR A 134 -14.04 5.79 -33.48
CA THR A 134 -15.29 5.62 -32.76
C THR A 134 -15.47 6.55 -31.55
N GLU A 135 -14.41 7.05 -30.91
CA GLU A 135 -14.53 7.94 -29.73
C GLU A 135 -13.33 8.92 -29.61
N ASP A 136 -13.63 10.16 -29.19
CA ASP A 136 -12.64 11.14 -28.70
C ASP A 136 -12.30 10.80 -27.24
N ALA A 137 -11.21 10.07 -27.04
CA ALA A 137 -10.74 9.71 -25.71
C ALA A 137 -9.64 10.67 -25.24
N VAL A 138 -9.72 11.07 -23.97
CA VAL A 138 -8.68 11.85 -23.30
C VAL A 138 -7.84 10.91 -22.45
N GLU A 139 -6.53 10.92 -22.65
CA GLU A 139 -5.57 10.07 -21.96
C GLU A 139 -4.70 10.87 -21.00
N LEU A 140 -4.53 10.33 -19.79
CA LEU A 140 -3.71 10.91 -18.74
C LEU A 140 -2.39 10.16 -18.62
N THR A 141 -1.28 10.88 -18.76
CA THR A 141 0.07 10.31 -18.69
C THR A 141 0.88 10.95 -17.56
N PHE A 142 1.76 10.16 -16.95
CA PHE A 142 2.59 10.55 -15.82
C PHE A 142 4.07 10.28 -16.12
N PRO A 143 5.01 11.12 -15.64
CA PRO A 143 6.43 10.82 -15.74
C PRO A 143 6.77 9.60 -14.86
N LEU A 144 7.81 8.85 -15.24
CA LEU A 144 8.25 7.67 -14.50
C LEU A 144 8.83 7.98 -13.10
N PHE A 145 9.33 9.20 -12.91
CA PHE A 145 9.82 9.73 -11.64
C PHE A 145 9.27 11.14 -11.45
N GLY A 146 9.10 11.57 -10.21
CA GLY A 146 8.64 12.92 -9.90
C GLY A 146 7.15 13.14 -10.19
N ALA A 147 6.38 12.09 -10.50
CA ALA A 147 4.93 12.12 -10.60
C ALA A 147 4.31 12.33 -9.22
N LYS A 148 4.35 13.57 -8.75
CA LYS A 148 3.97 13.99 -7.41
C LYS A 148 2.45 14.01 -7.25
N TYR A 149 1.95 13.58 -6.11
CA TYR A 149 0.60 13.88 -5.65
C TYR A 149 0.64 14.23 -4.16
N ASN A 150 -0.32 15.03 -3.72
CA ASN A 150 -0.53 15.24 -2.30
C ASN A 150 -1.56 14.23 -1.82
N PHE A 151 -1.20 13.44 -0.81
CA PHE A 151 -2.09 12.50 -0.15
C PHE A 151 -2.50 13.07 1.22
N PHE A 152 -3.80 13.23 1.39
CA PHE A 152 -4.42 13.61 2.66
C PHE A 152 -5.25 12.45 3.17
N LEU A 153 -5.06 12.07 4.43
CA LEU A 153 -5.85 11.10 5.16
C LEU A 153 -6.17 11.68 6.53
N ASP A 154 -7.46 11.77 6.85
CA ASP A 154 -7.93 12.41 8.07
C ASP A 154 -7.29 11.79 9.32
N GLY A 155 -6.82 12.66 10.23
CA GLY A 155 -6.14 12.25 11.45
C GLY A 155 -4.77 11.56 11.30
N VAL A 156 -4.28 11.32 10.08
CA VAL A 156 -3.06 10.51 9.84
C VAL A 156 -1.96 11.28 9.12
N VAL A 157 -2.19 11.72 7.87
CA VAL A 157 -1.14 12.34 7.03
C VAL A 157 -1.67 13.42 6.12
N ASN A 158 -0.78 14.36 5.76
CA ASN A 158 -0.97 15.32 4.69
C ASN A 158 0.38 15.57 4.02
N CYS A 159 0.80 14.63 3.16
CA CYS A 159 2.17 14.54 2.67
C CYS A 159 2.23 14.48 1.14
N PRO A 160 3.29 15.05 0.54
CA PRO A 160 3.61 14.80 -0.85
C PRO A 160 4.17 13.39 -1.03
N GLU A 161 3.62 12.63 -1.96
CA GLU A 161 4.04 11.29 -2.36
C GLU A 161 4.33 11.25 -3.87
N PHE A 162 4.93 10.16 -4.36
CA PHE A 162 5.25 9.98 -5.78
C PHE A 162 4.73 8.64 -6.29
N VAL A 163 4.26 8.62 -7.54
CA VAL A 163 3.73 7.40 -8.16
C VAL A 163 4.86 6.38 -8.35
N VAL A 164 4.64 5.15 -7.89
CA VAL A 164 5.56 4.03 -8.07
C VAL A 164 4.98 3.06 -9.09
N TYR A 165 5.47 3.11 -10.33
CA TYR A 165 5.03 2.18 -11.37
C TYR A 165 5.69 0.80 -11.18
N PRO A 166 4.96 -0.29 -10.89
CA PRO A 166 5.59 -1.55 -10.49
C PRO A 166 6.57 -2.16 -11.52
N PRO A 167 6.28 -2.17 -12.83
CA PRO A 167 7.26 -2.65 -13.82
C PRO A 167 8.56 -1.84 -13.85
N LEU A 168 8.51 -0.54 -13.55
CA LEU A 168 9.72 0.28 -13.38
C LEU A 168 10.48 -0.12 -12.12
N LEU A 169 9.77 -0.29 -11.00
CA LEU A 169 10.36 -0.73 -9.74
C LEU A 169 11.06 -2.09 -9.90
N ASP A 170 10.42 -3.07 -10.54
CA ASP A 170 11.01 -4.38 -10.82
C ASP A 170 12.29 -4.28 -11.62
N ARG A 171 12.28 -3.42 -12.66
CA ARG A 171 13.47 -3.18 -13.49
C ARG A 171 14.61 -2.55 -12.70
N LEU A 172 14.33 -1.57 -11.85
CA LEU A 172 15.35 -0.95 -10.99
C LEU A 172 15.86 -1.93 -9.93
N ALA A 173 14.98 -2.70 -9.31
CA ALA A 173 15.31 -3.68 -8.28
C ALA A 173 16.23 -4.79 -8.83
N ALA A 174 16.02 -5.20 -10.08
CA ALA A 174 16.86 -6.18 -10.76
C ALA A 174 18.34 -5.76 -10.86
N ASP A 175 18.62 -4.46 -11.04
CA ASP A 175 19.99 -3.91 -11.06
C ASP A 175 20.74 -4.14 -9.72
N TYR A 176 20.00 -4.38 -8.63
CA TYR A 176 20.52 -4.61 -7.29
C TYR A 176 20.32 -6.05 -6.81
N GLY A 177 20.08 -7.00 -7.72
CA GLY A 177 19.92 -8.42 -7.40
C GLY A 177 18.64 -8.77 -6.66
N LEU A 178 17.65 -7.87 -6.63
CA LEU A 178 16.34 -8.11 -6.03
C LEU A 178 15.37 -8.64 -7.09
N VAL A 179 14.78 -9.82 -6.84
CA VAL A 179 13.84 -10.47 -7.76
C VAL A 179 12.45 -10.46 -7.15
N PRO A 180 11.41 -10.00 -7.87
CA PRO A 180 10.05 -10.03 -7.34
C PRO A 180 9.62 -11.48 -7.08
N VAL A 181 9.05 -11.73 -5.91
CA VAL A 181 8.52 -13.05 -5.52
C VAL A 181 7.19 -13.33 -6.23
N HIS A 182 6.40 -12.28 -6.41
CA HIS A 182 5.11 -12.28 -7.09
C HIS A 182 4.83 -10.88 -7.63
N GLU A 183 3.84 -10.75 -8.53
CA GLU A 183 3.30 -9.44 -8.91
C GLU A 183 2.71 -8.71 -7.69
N PRO A 184 2.64 -7.36 -7.70
CA PRO A 184 2.07 -6.60 -6.60
C PRO A 184 0.65 -7.08 -6.24
N ILE A 185 0.44 -7.43 -4.98
CA ILE A 185 -0.86 -7.93 -4.52
C ILE A 185 -1.61 -6.75 -3.91
N SER A 186 -2.78 -6.39 -4.48
CA SER A 186 -3.65 -5.40 -3.84
C SER A 186 -3.96 -5.80 -2.39
N PHE A 187 -3.91 -4.82 -1.47
CA PHE A 187 -4.23 -5.04 -0.07
C PHE A 187 -5.61 -5.70 0.10
N ALA A 188 -6.62 -5.23 -0.63
CA ALA A 188 -7.96 -5.81 -0.60
C ALA A 188 -7.95 -7.30 -1.00
N ASN A 189 -7.27 -7.63 -2.11
CA ASN A 189 -7.17 -9.02 -2.55
C ASN A 189 -6.42 -9.90 -1.54
N ASN A 190 -5.33 -9.41 -0.97
CA ASN A 190 -4.58 -10.12 0.07
C ASN A 190 -5.42 -10.32 1.35
N PHE A 191 -6.16 -9.29 1.74
CA PHE A 191 -7.04 -9.35 2.90
C PHE A 191 -8.13 -10.41 2.72
N TYR A 192 -8.85 -10.37 1.59
CA TYR A 192 -9.90 -11.36 1.30
C TYR A 192 -9.36 -12.78 1.13
N SER A 193 -8.20 -12.96 0.47
CA SER A 193 -7.60 -14.29 0.30
C SER A 193 -7.14 -14.87 1.64
N THR A 194 -6.55 -14.03 2.51
CA THR A 194 -6.10 -14.42 3.85
C THR A 194 -7.28 -14.88 4.71
N LEU A 195 -8.42 -14.17 4.68
CA LEU A 195 -9.60 -14.54 5.46
C LEU A 195 -10.34 -15.78 4.96
N ARG A 196 -10.14 -16.17 3.70
CA ARG A 196 -10.69 -17.39 3.11
C ARG A 196 -9.76 -18.59 3.29
N SER A 197 -8.46 -18.35 3.42
CA SER A 197 -7.47 -19.38 3.63
C SER A 197 -7.65 -20.04 5.00
N ARG A 198 -7.67 -21.38 5.02
CA ARG A 198 -7.68 -22.20 6.25
C ARG A 198 -6.29 -22.74 6.59
N SER A 199 -5.25 -22.22 5.95
CA SER A 199 -3.91 -22.83 5.96
C SER A 199 -3.04 -22.42 7.14
N SER A 200 -3.46 -21.46 7.97
CA SER A 200 -2.71 -20.99 9.14
C SER A 200 -3.16 -21.70 10.42
N PRO A 201 -2.23 -22.09 11.31
CA PRO A 201 -2.57 -22.65 12.63
C PRO A 201 -3.27 -21.66 13.56
N GLN A 202 -3.23 -20.36 13.26
CA GLN A 202 -4.00 -19.31 13.92
C GLN A 202 -5.01 -18.71 12.92
N ASP A 203 -6.29 -18.63 13.30
CA ASP A 203 -7.32 -18.01 12.47
C ASP A 203 -7.03 -16.50 12.33
N PRO A 204 -6.78 -15.97 11.12
CA PRO A 204 -6.56 -14.54 10.91
C PRO A 204 -7.71 -13.68 11.44
N LYS A 205 -8.94 -14.21 11.49
CA LYS A 205 -10.11 -13.52 12.03
C LYS A 205 -9.98 -13.26 13.53
N ASP A 206 -9.39 -14.19 14.28
CA ASP A 206 -9.18 -14.03 15.72
C ASP A 206 -8.16 -12.93 16.01
N LEU A 207 -7.13 -12.79 15.17
CA LEU A 207 -6.18 -11.69 15.27
C LEU A 207 -6.85 -10.35 14.95
N LEU A 208 -7.57 -10.25 13.84
CA LEU A 208 -8.27 -9.01 13.47
C LEU A 208 -9.26 -8.57 14.55
N LYS A 209 -9.97 -9.53 15.17
CA LYS A 209 -10.88 -9.24 16.27
C LYS A 209 -10.14 -8.70 17.50
N ARG A 210 -8.98 -9.27 17.86
CA ARG A 210 -8.17 -8.81 18.99
C ARG A 210 -7.52 -7.45 18.75
N MET A 211 -7.24 -7.13 17.49
CA MET A 211 -6.70 -5.82 17.09
C MET A 211 -7.79 -4.74 16.94
N GLU A 212 -9.07 -5.12 17.06
CA GLU A 212 -10.20 -4.24 16.77
C GLU A 212 -10.09 -3.61 15.37
N ALA A 213 -9.56 -4.38 14.42
CA ALA A 213 -9.21 -3.90 13.08
C ALA A 213 -10.43 -3.74 12.14
N LEU A 214 -11.61 -4.18 12.58
CA LEU A 214 -12.87 -4.09 11.84
C LEU A 214 -13.98 -3.63 12.78
N GLU A 215 -14.86 -2.80 12.26
CA GLU A 215 -16.03 -2.32 12.97
C GLU A 215 -17.12 -3.41 13.00
N PRO A 216 -17.76 -3.63 14.16
CA PRO A 216 -18.90 -4.52 14.24
C PRO A 216 -20.12 -3.84 13.63
N TRP A 217 -20.64 -4.42 12.56
CA TRP A 217 -21.90 -4.02 11.96
C TRP A 217 -23.03 -4.99 12.36
N HIS A 218 -24.17 -4.43 12.75
CA HIS A 218 -25.34 -5.17 13.21
C HIS A 218 -26.62 -4.71 12.49
N LYS A 219 -27.52 -5.66 12.24
CA LYS A 219 -28.82 -5.41 11.59
C LYS A 219 -29.85 -4.71 12.49
N SER A 220 -29.68 -4.73 13.81
CA SER A 220 -30.70 -4.20 14.73
C SER A 220 -30.84 -2.68 14.58
N ASN A 221 -32.07 -2.18 14.45
CA ASN A 221 -32.43 -0.75 14.36
C ASN A 221 -31.91 0.13 15.53
N ASN A 222 -31.26 -0.47 16.54
CA ASN A 222 -30.64 0.23 17.66
C ASN A 222 -29.18 0.63 17.40
N TYR A 223 -28.60 0.28 16.24
CA TYR A 223 -27.27 0.72 15.84
C TYR A 223 -27.35 1.82 14.76
N PRO A 224 -26.62 2.95 14.90
CA PRO A 224 -26.67 4.06 13.94
C PRO A 224 -26.31 3.70 12.49
N CYS A 225 -25.55 2.60 12.29
CA CYS A 225 -24.99 2.20 10.99
C CYS A 225 -25.96 1.43 10.06
N SER A 226 -27.21 1.16 10.46
CA SER A 226 -28.13 0.36 9.64
C SER A 226 -28.75 1.13 8.45
N ASN A 227 -28.63 2.46 8.43
CA ASN A 227 -29.16 3.36 7.38
C ASN A 227 -28.06 4.25 6.77
N ASP A 228 -26.80 3.88 6.92
CA ASP A 228 -25.68 4.66 6.44
C ASP A 228 -25.20 4.10 5.09
N ASP A 229 -25.16 4.96 4.07
CA ASP A 229 -24.72 4.64 2.70
C ASP A 229 -23.29 4.08 2.69
N GLU A 230 -22.50 4.35 3.73
CA GLU A 230 -21.16 3.80 3.95
C GLU A 230 -21.15 2.28 4.18
N TYR A 231 -22.29 1.63 4.44
CA TYR A 231 -22.37 0.17 4.66
C TYR A 231 -23.30 -0.55 3.68
N ILE A 232 -23.66 0.10 2.57
CA ILE A 232 -24.59 -0.46 1.57
C ILE A 232 -24.11 -1.80 0.99
N HIS A 233 -22.79 -2.04 0.89
CA HIS A 233 -22.21 -3.30 0.43
C HIS A 233 -22.61 -4.50 1.31
N LEU A 234 -22.91 -4.29 2.59
CA LEU A 234 -23.39 -5.34 3.48
C LEU A 234 -24.88 -5.64 3.27
N ILE A 235 -25.68 -4.62 2.95
CA ILE A 235 -27.11 -4.78 2.64
C ILE A 235 -27.27 -5.64 1.37
N ASP A 236 -26.51 -5.32 0.31
CA ASP A 236 -26.52 -6.06 -0.94
C ASP A 236 -26.02 -7.50 -0.77
N HIS A 237 -24.93 -7.69 0.00
CA HIS A 237 -24.39 -9.00 0.29
C HIS A 237 -25.40 -9.89 1.02
N GLN A 238 -26.15 -9.34 1.97
CA GLN A 238 -27.17 -10.05 2.73
C GLN A 238 -28.39 -10.42 1.86
N ASN A 239 -28.81 -9.56 0.93
CA ASN A 239 -29.89 -9.90 0.00
C ASN A 239 -29.51 -11.06 -0.93
N SER A 240 -28.21 -11.17 -1.27
CA SER A 240 -27.69 -12.23 -2.13
C SER A 240 -27.52 -13.58 -1.42
N LEU A 241 -27.24 -13.58 -0.11
CA LEU A 241 -27.01 -14.79 0.68
C LEU A 241 -28.16 -14.97 1.68
N ARG A 242 -28.93 -16.06 1.55
CA ARG A 242 -29.93 -16.50 2.54
C ARG A 242 -29.27 -16.96 3.86
N ASN A 243 -28.41 -16.14 4.45
CA ASN A 243 -27.61 -16.45 5.63
C ASN A 243 -28.12 -15.67 6.84
N ASN A 244 -28.33 -16.37 7.95
CA ASN A 244 -28.88 -15.83 9.20
C ASN A 244 -27.81 -15.13 10.10
N SER A 245 -26.66 -14.71 9.54
CA SER A 245 -25.65 -14.04 10.36
C SER A 245 -26.16 -12.67 10.80
N CYS A 246 -26.16 -12.42 12.12
CA CYS A 246 -26.70 -11.20 12.73
C CYS A 246 -25.63 -10.10 12.97
N SER A 247 -24.37 -10.39 12.61
CA SER A 247 -23.25 -9.47 12.78
C SER A 247 -22.11 -9.75 11.79
N TYR A 248 -21.48 -8.69 11.30
CA TYR A 248 -20.30 -8.76 10.43
C TYR A 248 -19.21 -7.81 10.97
N GLY A 249 -17.94 -8.17 10.81
CA GLY A 249 -16.84 -7.22 10.93
C GLY A 249 -16.55 -6.61 9.57
N THR A 250 -16.53 -5.30 9.44
CA THR A 250 -16.24 -4.61 8.17
C THR A 250 -15.50 -3.29 8.38
N LEU A 251 -15.26 -2.57 7.29
CA LEU A 251 -14.91 -1.15 7.30
C LEU A 251 -16.03 -0.39 6.58
N SER A 252 -16.13 0.91 6.83
CA SER A 252 -16.94 1.80 6.01
C SER A 252 -16.51 1.73 4.55
N LYS A 253 -17.40 2.11 3.63
CA LYS A 253 -17.08 2.22 2.20
C LYS A 253 -15.90 3.16 1.99
N SER A 254 -15.88 4.30 2.68
CA SER A 254 -14.81 5.29 2.58
C SER A 254 -13.45 4.73 3.00
N ASP A 255 -13.41 3.94 4.07
CA ASP A 255 -12.18 3.30 4.55
C ASP A 255 -11.73 2.16 3.61
N TRP A 256 -12.68 1.40 3.06
CA TRP A 256 -12.38 0.40 2.03
C TRP A 256 -11.79 1.03 0.77
N GLU A 257 -12.31 2.18 0.36
CA GLU A 257 -11.78 2.93 -0.77
C GLU A 257 -10.34 3.36 -0.55
N VAL A 258 -9.95 3.74 0.68
CA VAL A 258 -8.56 4.10 1.01
C VAL A 258 -7.65 2.88 1.04
N THR A 259 -8.02 1.86 1.82
CA THR A 259 -7.18 0.67 2.05
C THR A 259 -6.93 -0.11 0.75
N SER A 260 -7.88 -0.10 -0.18
CA SER A 260 -7.74 -0.72 -1.50
C SER A 260 -6.77 0.01 -2.44
N MET A 261 -6.36 1.24 -2.13
CA MET A 261 -5.34 1.96 -2.90
C MET A 261 -3.92 1.49 -2.63
N TYR A 262 -3.70 0.49 -1.77
CA TYR A 262 -2.37 -0.02 -1.47
C TYR A 262 -2.13 -1.41 -2.07
N SER A 263 -0.87 -1.69 -2.37
CA SER A 263 -0.36 -2.98 -2.81
C SER A 263 0.79 -3.43 -1.93
N LEU A 264 0.91 -4.74 -1.79
CA LEU A 264 1.98 -5.45 -1.09
C LEU A 264 3.00 -5.95 -2.11
N LEU A 265 4.27 -5.73 -1.78
CA LEU A 265 5.41 -6.15 -2.58
C LEU A 265 6.32 -7.07 -1.76
N ALA A 266 6.91 -8.03 -2.44
CA ALA A 266 7.97 -8.87 -1.89
C ALA A 266 9.03 -9.13 -2.95
N TYR A 267 10.28 -8.88 -2.61
CA TYR A 267 11.45 -9.23 -3.40
C TYR A 267 12.34 -10.18 -2.60
N LYS A 268 13.03 -11.07 -3.30
CA LYS A 268 14.06 -11.94 -2.73
C LYS A 268 15.42 -11.54 -3.31
N LYS A 269 16.43 -11.39 -2.46
CA LYS A 269 17.80 -11.16 -2.90
C LYS A 269 18.38 -12.45 -3.52
N LYS A 270 18.93 -12.34 -4.74
CA LYS A 270 19.60 -13.46 -5.41
C LYS A 270 20.79 -13.95 -4.59
N ASN A 271 21.10 -15.23 -4.78
CA ASN A 271 22.41 -15.78 -4.43
C ASN A 271 23.39 -15.32 -5.52
N GLU A 272 24.53 -14.77 -5.14
CA GLU A 272 25.64 -14.59 -6.09
C GLU A 272 26.35 -15.93 -6.34
#